data_AF-A0A959ZXX3-F1
#
_entry.id   AF-A0A959ZXX3-F1
#
_cell.length_a   1.000
_cell.length_b   1.000
_cell.length_c   1.000
_cell.angle_alpha   90.00
_cell.angle_beta   90.00
_cell.angle_gamma   90.00
#
_symmetry.space_group_name_H-M   'P 1'
#
loop_
_entity.id
_entity.type
_entity.pdbx_description
1 polymer ?
#
loop_
_entity_poly.entity_id
_entity_poly.type
_entity_poly.pdbx_seq_one_letter_code
_entity_poly.pdbx_strand_id
1 'polypeptide(L)'
;DSERQRIAAFRREVGRGVPLTRYASALWTRARAGTLGGPPLHWFELYNPEAGVPLEQSTGYRRALAAAEVIFDNVLWILDQDPIDLDILPALYTLGSTRYDLYLEDPEHDDYRAAVRPQDLPILAGTDVHGWSPEETGDLIADVLDSESREGFRSDALIKRDIARQIWLTEGRLELTSVDKESACDFIARHHSALPRCNPRGMLYAVAARIRGEVVAVATAGTPTGRWGAGGACPVDGILELTRIASIGGLTRTDRRGRAVPVSASSALASRMIDLLPVSGRRGVVGCRFVTYSLTTERATTYLSLIGKGLRPVARRRGKRPSGARGSAVSLPEADKIVWEAGPAARPPDWTLVAEERRDGARKAFAHFLGRGGLRP
;
A
#
# COMPACT_ATOMS: atom_id res chain seq x y z
N ASP A 1 -15.64 -41.08 6.43
CA ASP A 1 -14.75 -42.14 5.93
C ASP A 1 -13.61 -41.72 5.01
N SER A 2 -13.79 -40.77 4.08
CA SER A 2 -12.69 -40.31 3.22
C SER A 2 -11.57 -39.53 3.94
N GLU A 3 -11.86 -38.95 5.11
CA GLU A 3 -10.92 -38.13 5.88
C GLU A 3 -9.96 -38.97 6.73
N ARG A 4 -10.47 -40.05 7.35
CA ARG A 4 -9.64 -41.05 8.05
C ARG A 4 -8.70 -41.79 7.08
N GLN A 5 -9.13 -42.04 5.84
CA GLN A 5 -8.26 -42.61 4.80
C GLN A 5 -7.18 -41.63 4.32
N ARG A 6 -7.44 -40.31 4.33
CA ARG A 6 -6.45 -39.27 4.01
C ARG A 6 -5.42 -39.11 5.12
N ILE A 7 -5.82 -39.17 6.38
CA ILE A 7 -4.93 -39.13 7.56
C ILE A 7 -4.04 -40.38 7.60
N ALA A 8 -4.57 -41.56 7.25
CA ALA A 8 -3.81 -42.81 7.16
C ALA A 8 -2.85 -42.87 5.94
N ALA A 9 -3.13 -42.09 4.88
CA ALA A 9 -2.21 -41.91 3.76
C ALA A 9 -1.09 -40.92 4.12
N PHE A 10 -1.43 -39.82 4.79
CA PHE A 10 -0.50 -38.81 5.32
C PHE A 10 0.53 -39.42 6.30
N ARG A 11 0.07 -40.23 7.28
CA ARG A 11 0.97 -40.95 8.21
C ARG A 11 1.95 -41.91 7.53
N ARG A 12 1.58 -42.48 6.38
CA ARG A 12 2.46 -43.38 5.60
C ARG A 12 3.51 -42.63 4.76
N GLU A 13 3.28 -41.36 4.45
CA GLU A 13 4.20 -40.55 3.63
C GLU A 13 5.16 -39.71 4.48
N VAL A 14 4.73 -39.21 5.65
CA VAL A 14 5.60 -38.50 6.61
C VAL A 14 6.68 -39.43 7.18
N GLY A 15 6.34 -40.69 7.47
CA GLY A 15 7.31 -41.71 7.90
C GLY A 15 8.35 -42.12 6.84
N ARG A 16 8.30 -41.56 5.63
CA ARG A 16 9.23 -41.85 4.52
C ARG A 16 10.16 -40.68 4.16
N GLY A 17 10.17 -39.60 4.94
CA GLY A 17 11.12 -38.48 4.76
C GLY A 17 10.89 -37.63 3.51
N VAL A 18 9.63 -37.49 3.06
CA VAL A 18 9.29 -36.61 1.93
C VAL A 18 9.39 -35.14 2.37
N PRO A 19 10.04 -34.24 1.60
CA PRO A 19 10.16 -32.83 1.96
C PRO A 19 8.80 -32.12 2.06
N LEU A 20 8.55 -31.46 3.20
CA LEU A 20 7.33 -30.71 3.54
C LEU A 20 6.93 -29.63 2.50
N THR A 21 7.88 -29.18 1.67
CA THR A 21 7.69 -28.17 0.63
C THR A 21 6.71 -28.58 -0.48
N ARG A 22 6.43 -29.88 -0.69
CA ARG A 22 5.46 -30.34 -1.69
C ARG A 22 3.99 -30.23 -1.23
N TYR A 23 3.71 -30.22 0.08
CA TYR A 23 2.33 -30.19 0.59
C TYR A 23 1.72 -28.78 0.59
N ALA A 24 2.54 -27.75 0.84
CA ALA A 24 2.12 -26.34 0.83
C ALA A 24 1.54 -25.89 -0.52
N SER A 25 1.96 -26.49 -1.64
CA SER A 25 1.48 -26.11 -2.98
C SER A 25 0.05 -26.60 -3.29
N ALA A 26 -0.42 -27.66 -2.63
CA ALA A 26 -1.73 -28.26 -2.90
C ALA A 26 -2.90 -27.53 -2.20
N LEU A 27 -2.65 -26.88 -1.06
CA LEU A 27 -3.67 -26.12 -0.31
C LEU A 27 -4.05 -24.78 -0.97
N TRP A 28 -3.17 -24.22 -1.82
CA TRP A 28 -3.35 -22.88 -2.39
C TRP A 28 -4.29 -22.80 -3.59
N THR A 29 -4.77 -23.93 -4.13
CA THR A 29 -5.47 -23.95 -5.43
C THR A 29 -7.00 -23.97 -5.32
N ARG A 30 -7.60 -23.88 -4.12
CA ARG A 30 -9.06 -24.12 -3.94
C ARG A 30 -9.94 -22.95 -3.51
N ALA A 31 -9.40 -21.72 -3.37
CA ALA A 31 -10.19 -20.55 -2.96
C ALA A 31 -10.71 -19.72 -4.16
N ARG A 32 -11.57 -20.31 -5.01
CA ARG A 32 -12.41 -19.55 -5.97
C ARG A 32 -13.69 -20.29 -6.31
N ALA A 33 -14.81 -19.95 -5.66
CA ALA A 33 -16.16 -20.13 -6.22
C ALA A 33 -17.24 -19.31 -5.48
N GLY A 34 -18.00 -18.48 -6.23
CA GLY A 34 -19.37 -17.98 -5.97
C GLY A 34 -19.60 -16.90 -4.89
N THR A 35 -20.57 -15.98 -4.94
CA THR A 35 -21.40 -15.35 -6.01
C THR A 35 -22.20 -14.19 -5.36
N LEU A 36 -22.28 -13.05 -6.06
CA LEU A 36 -23.34 -12.00 -6.14
C LEU A 36 -24.42 -11.83 -5.04
N GLY A 37 -24.56 -10.57 -4.58
CA GLY A 37 -25.79 -10.00 -3.97
C GLY A 37 -25.59 -8.62 -3.31
N GLY A 38 -25.98 -7.52 -3.97
CA GLY A 38 -26.09 -6.16 -3.38
C GLY A 38 -27.55 -5.84 -3.03
N PRO A 39 -27.86 -4.86 -2.14
CA PRO A 39 -27.69 -3.40 -2.37
C PRO A 39 -27.35 -2.60 -1.06
N PRO A 40 -27.39 -1.24 -0.99
CA PRO A 40 -27.12 -0.17 -1.96
C PRO A 40 -25.74 0.50 -1.73
N LEU A 41 -25.32 1.31 -2.70
CA LEU A 41 -24.05 2.03 -2.77
C LEU A 41 -23.95 3.15 -1.70
N HIS A 42 -23.11 2.95 -0.69
CA HIS A 42 -22.60 4.03 0.16
C HIS A 42 -21.18 4.40 -0.31
N TRP A 43 -21.09 5.55 -0.98
CA TRP A 43 -19.86 6.14 -1.46
C TRP A 43 -19.11 6.79 -0.29
N PHE A 44 -17.79 6.57 -0.22
CA PHE A 44 -16.69 7.43 0.29
C PHE A 44 -15.63 6.61 1.04
N GLU A 45 -14.50 6.35 0.37
CA GLU A 45 -13.29 5.76 0.98
C GLU A 45 -12.14 6.81 1.00
N LEU A 46 -12.10 7.57 2.09
CA LEU A 46 -11.04 8.52 2.48
C LEU A 46 -10.51 8.02 3.82
N TYR A 47 -9.19 7.89 4.05
CA TYR A 47 -8.69 7.70 5.41
C TYR A 47 -8.53 9.07 6.11
N ASN A 48 -9.56 9.52 6.85
CA ASN A 48 -9.51 10.52 7.92
C ASN A 48 -9.34 9.75 9.25
N PRO A 49 -8.49 10.15 10.20
CA PRO A 49 -8.35 9.44 11.48
C PRO A 49 -9.67 9.28 12.28
N GLU A 50 -10.74 10.02 11.95
CA GLU A 50 -12.11 9.76 12.45
C GLU A 50 -13.17 9.49 11.35
N ALA A 51 -12.80 9.59 10.07
CA ALA A 51 -13.70 9.28 8.94
C ALA A 51 -12.95 8.51 7.87
N GLY A 52 -12.23 7.50 8.33
CA GLY A 52 -11.34 6.69 7.55
C GLY A 52 -12.05 5.54 6.88
N VAL A 53 -11.52 4.95 5.81
CA VAL A 53 -11.84 3.53 5.54
C VAL A 53 -11.36 2.80 6.78
N PRO A 54 -12.26 2.23 7.60
CA PRO A 54 -11.85 1.48 8.78
C PRO A 54 -10.77 0.49 8.35
N LEU A 55 -9.75 0.30 9.17
CA LEU A 55 -8.63 -0.59 8.85
C LEU A 55 -9.15 -1.94 8.34
N GLU A 56 -10.22 -2.42 8.95
CA GLU A 56 -10.99 -3.63 8.64
C GLU A 56 -11.57 -3.68 7.21
N GLN A 57 -11.85 -2.54 6.60
CA GLN A 57 -12.41 -2.44 5.25
C GLN A 57 -11.32 -2.33 4.16
N SER A 58 -10.09 -1.97 4.53
CA SER A 58 -8.95 -1.96 3.61
C SER A 58 -8.78 -3.34 2.97
N THR A 59 -8.87 -3.43 1.64
CA THR A 59 -8.61 -4.68 0.89
C THR A 59 -7.27 -5.30 1.29
N GLY A 60 -6.32 -4.45 1.67
CA GLY A 60 -5.02 -4.89 2.05
C GLY A 60 -4.95 -5.47 3.47
N TYR A 61 -5.67 -4.89 4.43
CA TYR A 61 -5.78 -5.41 5.79
C TYR A 61 -6.70 -6.62 5.85
N ARG A 62 -7.75 -6.69 5.03
CA ARG A 62 -8.55 -7.92 4.84
C ARG A 62 -7.72 -9.12 4.39
N ARG A 63 -6.70 -8.90 3.56
CA ARG A 63 -5.72 -9.94 3.21
C ARG A 63 -4.83 -10.30 4.38
N ALA A 64 -4.38 -9.32 5.15
CA ALA A 64 -3.59 -9.56 6.35
C ALA A 64 -4.42 -10.33 7.39
N LEU A 65 -5.72 -10.07 7.50
CA LEU A 65 -6.65 -10.79 8.37
C LEU A 65 -6.85 -12.24 7.89
N ALA A 66 -7.03 -12.47 6.59
CA ALA A 66 -7.08 -13.82 6.04
C ALA A 66 -5.76 -14.59 6.23
N ALA A 67 -4.62 -13.91 6.14
CA ALA A 67 -3.32 -14.51 6.45
C ALA A 67 -3.18 -14.80 7.95
N ALA A 68 -3.66 -13.90 8.80
CA ALA A 68 -3.67 -14.07 10.25
C ALA A 68 -4.55 -15.25 10.70
N GLU A 69 -5.70 -15.48 10.05
CA GLU A 69 -6.52 -16.67 10.28
C GLU A 69 -5.73 -17.94 10.00
N VAL A 70 -5.03 -18.01 8.86
CA VAL A 70 -4.20 -19.17 8.50
C VAL A 70 -3.04 -19.37 9.48
N ILE A 71 -2.35 -18.29 9.86
CA ILE A 71 -1.24 -18.38 10.83
C ILE A 71 -1.75 -18.84 12.19
N PHE A 72 -2.87 -18.28 12.67
CA PHE A 72 -3.47 -18.69 13.93
C PHE A 72 -3.88 -20.16 13.93
N ASP A 73 -4.53 -20.62 12.86
CA ASP A 73 -4.94 -22.02 12.72
C ASP A 73 -3.73 -22.97 12.61
N ASN A 74 -2.64 -22.54 11.95
CA ASN A 74 -1.38 -23.29 11.93
C ASN A 74 -0.77 -23.40 13.33
N VAL A 75 -0.75 -22.31 14.10
CA VAL A 75 -0.22 -22.32 15.47
C VAL A 75 -1.06 -23.23 16.37
N LEU A 76 -2.39 -23.17 16.30
CA LEU A 76 -3.25 -24.12 17.01
C LEU A 76 -2.93 -25.57 16.62
N TRP A 77 -2.79 -25.84 15.33
CA TRP A 77 -2.44 -27.17 14.86
C TRP A 77 -1.11 -27.66 15.42
N ILE A 78 -0.08 -26.81 15.46
CA ILE A 78 1.23 -27.14 16.05
C ILE A 78 1.07 -27.47 17.54
N LEU A 79 0.30 -26.67 18.28
CA LEU A 79 0.07 -26.83 19.72
C LEU A 79 -0.73 -28.09 20.06
N ASP A 80 -1.57 -28.58 19.15
CA ASP A 80 -2.34 -29.80 19.32
C ASP A 80 -1.58 -31.07 18.88
N GLN A 81 -0.34 -30.94 18.40
CA GLN A 81 0.49 -32.12 18.09
C GLN A 81 0.96 -32.82 19.38
N ASP A 82 1.02 -34.14 19.34
CA ASP A 82 1.63 -34.93 20.42
C ASP A 82 3.12 -34.57 20.50
N PRO A 83 3.69 -34.31 21.70
CA PRO A 83 5.12 -34.02 21.86
C PRO A 83 6.04 -35.11 21.28
N ILE A 84 5.56 -36.35 21.16
CA ILE A 84 6.28 -37.45 20.50
C ILE A 84 6.46 -37.17 18.99
N ASP A 85 5.48 -36.49 18.37
CA ASP A 85 5.46 -36.16 16.95
C ASP A 85 6.06 -34.77 16.66
N LEU A 86 5.87 -33.79 17.54
CA LEU A 86 6.39 -32.43 17.41
C LEU A 86 6.45 -31.71 18.78
N ASP A 87 7.64 -31.60 19.37
CA ASP A 87 7.81 -30.89 20.64
C ASP A 87 8.38 -29.48 20.44
N ILE A 88 7.54 -28.46 20.68
CA ILE A 88 7.93 -27.04 20.57
C ILE A 88 8.35 -26.41 21.89
N LEU A 89 8.12 -27.07 23.04
CA LEU A 89 8.39 -26.49 24.35
C LEU A 89 9.88 -26.14 24.54
N PRO A 90 10.85 -26.97 24.10
CA PRO A 90 12.26 -26.61 24.15
C PRO A 90 12.60 -25.35 23.35
N ALA A 91 11.94 -25.14 22.20
CA ALA A 91 12.16 -23.96 21.38
C ALA A 91 11.66 -22.68 22.07
N LEU A 92 10.45 -22.73 22.65
CA LEU A 92 9.87 -21.60 23.38
C LEU A 92 10.68 -21.26 24.63
N TYR A 93 11.12 -22.29 25.36
CA TYR A 93 12.00 -22.14 26.52
C TYR A 93 13.33 -21.46 26.14
N THR A 94 13.97 -21.92 25.06
CA THR A 94 15.24 -21.34 24.55
C THR A 94 15.09 -19.87 24.18
N LEU A 95 13.93 -19.46 23.66
CA LEU A 95 13.65 -18.08 23.27
C LEU A 95 13.30 -17.17 24.44
N GLY A 96 13.16 -17.70 25.67
CA GLY A 96 12.72 -16.92 26.82
C GLY A 96 11.27 -16.42 26.66
N SER A 97 10.47 -17.07 25.81
CA SER A 97 9.03 -16.80 25.68
C SER A 97 8.31 -17.45 26.88
N THR A 98 8.59 -16.92 28.07
CA THR A 98 8.10 -17.45 29.34
C THR A 98 7.09 -16.49 29.95
N ARG A 99 5.84 -16.57 29.45
CA ARG A 99 4.68 -16.50 30.35
C ARG A 99 4.42 -17.83 31.07
N TYR A 100 5.22 -18.85 30.79
CA TYR A 100 5.15 -20.18 31.38
C TYR A 100 6.24 -20.34 32.45
N ASP A 101 5.90 -19.99 33.69
CA ASP A 101 6.65 -20.32 34.91
C ASP A 101 5.92 -21.40 35.73
N LEU A 102 4.98 -22.12 35.10
CA LEU A 102 4.11 -23.08 35.77
C LEU A 102 4.32 -24.49 35.18
N TYR A 103 4.85 -25.35 36.05
CA TYR A 103 4.93 -26.81 35.93
C TYR A 103 5.92 -27.39 34.93
N LEU A 104 7.21 -27.44 35.27
CA LEU A 104 8.02 -28.63 35.00
C LEU A 104 9.02 -28.82 36.15
N GLU A 105 8.76 -29.86 36.97
CA GLU A 105 9.82 -30.57 37.67
C GLU A 105 10.83 -31.04 36.63
N ASP A 106 12.12 -30.90 36.97
CA ASP A 106 13.31 -31.25 36.21
C ASP A 106 13.08 -32.44 35.24
N PRO A 107 12.89 -32.20 33.92
CA PRO A 107 12.74 -33.29 32.99
C PRO A 107 14.13 -33.89 32.79
N GLU A 108 14.34 -35.09 33.35
CA GLU A 108 15.45 -35.95 32.96
C GLU A 108 15.53 -35.97 31.42
N HIS A 109 16.60 -35.36 30.90
CA HIS A 109 16.82 -35.12 29.48
C HIS A 109 17.15 -36.44 28.76
N ASP A 110 16.13 -37.24 28.44
CA ASP A 110 16.26 -38.36 27.50
C ASP A 110 15.69 -37.96 26.12
N ASP A 111 16.59 -37.56 25.24
CA ASP A 111 16.58 -37.82 23.79
C ASP A 111 15.24 -37.57 23.03
N TYR A 112 14.69 -36.35 23.12
CA TYR A 112 13.56 -35.92 22.27
C TYR A 112 13.98 -35.77 20.80
N ARG A 113 13.93 -36.87 20.04
CA ARG A 113 14.18 -36.91 18.58
C ARG A 113 13.25 -35.99 17.74
N ALA A 114 12.18 -35.46 18.32
CA ALA A 114 11.19 -34.60 17.67
C ALA A 114 11.23 -33.12 18.14
N ALA A 115 12.25 -32.71 18.91
CA ALA A 115 12.36 -31.34 19.40
C ALA A 115 12.58 -30.32 18.27
N VAL A 116 11.70 -29.31 18.23
CA VAL A 116 11.79 -28.19 17.29
C VAL A 116 12.90 -27.23 17.72
N ARG A 117 13.63 -26.69 16.75
CA ARG A 117 14.63 -25.64 17.02
C ARG A 117 13.96 -24.27 16.91
N PRO A 118 14.38 -23.26 17.70
CA PRO A 118 13.83 -21.91 17.63
C PRO A 118 13.72 -21.34 16.21
N GLN A 119 14.75 -21.53 15.39
CA GLN A 119 14.79 -21.03 14.01
C GLN A 119 13.75 -21.68 13.06
N ASP A 120 13.18 -22.81 13.44
CA ASP A 120 12.19 -23.53 12.62
C ASP A 120 10.76 -23.04 12.92
N LEU A 121 10.54 -22.36 14.05
CA LEU A 121 9.22 -21.84 14.45
C LEU A 121 8.58 -20.93 13.40
N PRO A 122 9.29 -19.97 12.77
CA PRO A 122 8.67 -19.11 11.76
C PRO A 122 8.15 -19.88 10.54
N ILE A 123 8.84 -20.94 10.16
CA ILE A 123 8.44 -21.79 9.02
C ILE A 123 7.21 -22.61 9.40
N LEU A 124 7.22 -23.20 10.60
CA LEU A 124 6.10 -24.01 11.09
C LEU A 124 4.82 -23.16 11.24
N ALA A 125 4.93 -21.98 11.86
CA ALA A 125 3.80 -21.07 12.04
C ALA A 125 3.35 -20.38 10.74
N GLY A 126 4.21 -20.37 9.70
CA GLY A 126 3.98 -19.67 8.44
C GLY A 126 4.19 -18.15 8.53
N THR A 127 4.98 -17.68 9.49
CA THR A 127 5.36 -16.28 9.68
C THR A 127 6.65 -15.91 8.93
N ASP A 128 7.41 -16.89 8.45
CA ASP A 128 8.65 -16.71 7.66
C ASP A 128 8.42 -15.90 6.38
N VAL A 129 7.29 -16.12 5.70
CA VAL A 129 6.91 -15.37 4.49
C VAL A 129 6.66 -13.88 4.76
N HIS A 130 6.43 -13.53 6.02
CA HIS A 130 6.26 -12.17 6.51
C HIS A 130 7.54 -11.63 7.17
N GLY A 131 8.62 -12.42 7.22
CA GLY A 131 9.92 -12.02 7.71
C GLY A 131 9.99 -11.88 9.24
N TRP A 132 9.13 -12.58 9.97
CA TRP A 132 9.15 -12.55 11.43
C TRP A 132 10.34 -13.34 11.98
N SER A 133 10.91 -12.86 13.09
CA SER A 133 11.99 -13.54 13.78
C SER A 133 11.47 -14.77 14.57
N PRO A 134 12.37 -15.68 14.97
CA PRO A 134 12.05 -16.74 15.92
C PRO A 134 11.39 -16.23 17.20
N GLU A 135 11.90 -15.14 17.77
CA GLU A 135 11.38 -14.49 18.98
C GLU A 135 9.95 -13.97 18.77
N GLU A 136 9.72 -13.20 17.69
CA GLU A 136 8.38 -12.68 17.35
C GLU A 136 7.37 -13.82 17.14
N THR A 137 7.82 -14.94 16.58
CA THR A 137 6.99 -16.12 16.39
C THR A 137 6.75 -16.86 17.70
N GLY A 138 7.75 -16.93 18.58
CA GLY A 138 7.62 -17.51 19.92
C GLY A 138 6.63 -16.74 20.80
N ASP A 139 6.64 -15.40 20.73
CA ASP A 139 5.67 -14.55 21.42
C ASP A 139 4.24 -14.80 20.92
N LEU A 140 4.06 -14.91 19.60
CA LEU A 140 2.77 -15.28 19.00
C LEU A 140 2.29 -16.65 19.50
N ILE A 141 3.16 -17.66 19.53
CA ILE A 141 2.77 -19.00 19.99
C ILE A 141 2.34 -18.95 21.46
N ALA A 142 3.03 -18.19 22.30
CA ALA A 142 2.63 -17.97 23.69
C ALA A 142 1.27 -17.25 23.80
N ASP A 143 1.00 -16.28 22.92
CA ASP A 143 -0.31 -15.62 22.86
C ASP A 143 -1.44 -16.57 22.44
N VAL A 144 -1.19 -17.49 21.50
CA VAL A 144 -2.18 -18.51 21.09
C VAL A 144 -2.37 -19.57 22.17
N LEU A 145 -1.33 -19.91 22.94
CA LEU A 145 -1.46 -20.77 24.12
C LEU A 145 -2.42 -20.19 25.16
N ASP A 146 -2.44 -18.86 25.34
CA ASP A 146 -3.36 -18.14 26.24
C ASP A 146 -4.67 -17.71 25.54
N SER A 147 -5.03 -18.35 24.43
CA SER A 147 -6.24 -18.02 23.66
C SER A 147 -7.50 -18.71 24.19
N GLU A 148 -8.69 -18.16 23.89
CA GLU A 148 -10.00 -18.76 24.20
C GLU A 148 -10.12 -20.19 23.66
N SER A 149 -9.61 -20.46 22.46
CA SER A 149 -9.56 -21.82 21.88
C SER A 149 -8.75 -22.82 22.71
N ARG A 150 -7.88 -22.32 23.61
CA ARG A 150 -7.00 -23.09 24.50
C ARG A 150 -7.39 -22.95 25.98
N GLU A 151 -8.59 -22.45 26.27
CA GLU A 151 -9.09 -22.16 27.63
C GLU A 151 -8.35 -21.00 28.34
N GLY A 152 -7.59 -20.19 27.61
CA GLY A 152 -6.93 -18.98 28.09
C GLY A 152 -7.82 -17.74 28.10
N PHE A 153 -7.23 -16.59 28.46
CA PHE A 153 -7.97 -15.35 28.70
C PHE A 153 -8.04 -14.41 27.49
N ARG A 154 -7.21 -14.60 26.47
CA ARG A 154 -7.18 -13.74 25.28
C ARG A 154 -8.16 -14.23 24.23
N SER A 155 -8.98 -13.33 23.69
CA SER A 155 -9.87 -13.71 22.59
C SER A 155 -9.10 -14.04 21.31
N ASP A 156 -9.46 -15.14 20.66
CA ASP A 156 -8.92 -15.56 19.36
C ASP A 156 -9.05 -14.45 18.32
N ALA A 157 -10.17 -13.73 18.32
CA ALA A 157 -10.42 -12.64 17.40
C ALA A 157 -9.45 -11.47 17.62
N LEU A 158 -9.05 -11.23 18.88
CA LEU A 158 -8.09 -10.19 19.22
C LEU A 158 -6.67 -10.59 18.79
N ILE A 159 -6.27 -11.84 19.04
CA ILE A 159 -4.97 -12.38 18.60
C ILE A 159 -4.87 -12.33 17.06
N LYS A 160 -5.91 -12.77 16.34
CA LYS A 160 -5.97 -12.69 14.87
C LYS A 160 -5.84 -11.25 14.36
N ARG A 161 -6.44 -10.27 15.05
CA ARG A 161 -6.29 -8.84 14.70
C ARG A 161 -4.87 -8.32 14.95
N ASP A 162 -4.22 -8.77 16.01
CA ASP A 162 -2.84 -8.41 16.32
C ASP A 162 -1.86 -8.98 15.27
N ILE A 163 -2.00 -10.26 14.91
CA ILE A 163 -1.24 -10.88 13.80
C ILE A 163 -1.46 -10.09 12.50
N ALA A 164 -2.71 -9.80 12.15
CA ALA A 164 -3.04 -9.06 10.93
C ALA A 164 -2.42 -7.66 10.93
N ARG A 165 -2.38 -7.00 12.09
CA ARG A 165 -1.75 -5.70 12.27
C ARG A 165 -0.24 -5.79 12.09
N GLN A 166 0.41 -6.81 12.64
CA GLN A 166 1.85 -6.99 12.50
C GLN A 166 2.22 -7.31 11.05
N ILE A 167 1.51 -8.22 10.37
CA ILE A 167 1.67 -8.45 8.92
C ILE A 167 1.54 -7.15 8.13
N TRP A 168 0.48 -6.38 8.43
CA TRP A 168 0.21 -5.10 7.76
C TRP A 168 1.39 -4.12 7.89
N LEU A 169 2.00 -4.03 9.08
CA LEU A 169 3.14 -3.17 9.36
C LEU A 169 4.43 -3.68 8.70
N THR A 170 4.70 -4.99 8.78
CA THR A 170 5.94 -5.59 8.27
C THR A 170 6.03 -5.51 6.75
N GLU A 171 4.92 -5.68 6.05
CA GLU A 171 4.86 -5.59 4.58
C GLU A 171 5.21 -4.19 4.02
N GLY A 172 5.30 -3.16 4.86
CA GLY A 172 5.82 -1.84 4.47
C GLY A 172 5.07 -1.21 3.29
N ARG A 173 3.74 -1.32 3.29
CA ARG A 173 2.90 -0.83 2.20
C ARG A 173 2.92 0.69 2.14
N LEU A 174 2.71 1.20 0.92
CA LEU A 174 2.54 2.62 0.69
C LEU A 174 1.12 3.04 1.10
N GLU A 175 1.03 3.84 2.15
CA GLU A 175 -0.22 4.40 2.68
C GLU A 175 -0.36 5.85 2.26
N LEU A 176 -1.56 6.29 1.85
CA LEU A 176 -1.83 7.68 1.51
C LEU A 176 -2.69 8.31 2.59
N THR A 177 -2.17 9.34 3.26
CA THR A 177 -2.82 9.99 4.40
C THR A 177 -2.86 11.50 4.21
N SER A 178 -3.85 12.18 4.81
CA SER A 178 -3.78 13.63 4.94
C SER A 178 -2.61 14.01 5.85
N VAL A 179 -1.96 15.12 5.53
CA VAL A 179 -0.93 15.72 6.37
C VAL A 179 -1.26 17.19 6.57
N ASP A 180 -0.86 17.78 7.70
CA ASP A 180 -1.01 19.20 7.90
C ASP A 180 -0.16 20.00 6.89
N LYS A 181 -0.56 21.25 6.67
CA LYS A 181 0.03 22.08 5.61
C LYS A 181 1.47 22.51 5.92
N GLU A 182 1.83 22.61 7.20
CA GLU A 182 3.16 23.03 7.63
C GLU A 182 4.16 21.90 7.45
N SER A 183 3.84 20.70 7.93
CA SER A 183 4.63 19.49 7.70
C SER A 183 4.80 19.18 6.20
N ALA A 184 3.75 19.38 5.41
CA ALA A 184 3.83 19.22 3.95
C ALA A 184 4.83 20.20 3.32
N CYS A 185 4.78 21.45 3.77
CA CYS A 185 5.67 22.52 3.35
C CYS A 185 7.13 22.23 3.70
N ASP A 186 7.40 21.79 4.92
CA ASP A 186 8.74 21.43 5.39
C ASP A 186 9.32 20.26 4.61
N PHE A 187 8.51 19.23 4.34
CA PHE A 187 8.92 18.11 3.51
C PHE A 187 9.28 18.57 2.08
N ILE A 188 8.43 19.40 1.46
CA ILE A 188 8.68 19.93 0.11
C ILE A 188 9.96 20.77 0.09
N ALA A 189 10.22 21.60 1.11
CA ALA A 189 11.41 22.43 1.19
C ALA A 189 12.70 21.59 1.20
N ARG A 190 12.68 20.43 1.86
CA ARG A 190 13.83 19.51 1.93
C ARG A 190 14.02 18.66 0.67
N HIS A 191 12.93 18.29 -0.01
CA HIS A 191 12.97 17.24 -1.04
C HIS A 191 12.61 17.70 -2.46
N HIS A 192 12.12 18.92 -2.66
CA HIS A 192 11.79 19.45 -3.98
C HIS A 192 12.87 20.41 -4.50
N SER A 193 13.84 19.86 -5.23
CA SER A 193 15.01 20.59 -5.76
C SER A 193 14.67 21.84 -6.57
N ALA A 194 13.60 21.80 -7.38
CA ALA A 194 13.26 22.89 -8.30
C ALA A 194 12.28 23.94 -7.76
N LEU A 195 11.51 23.65 -6.71
CA LEU A 195 10.45 24.51 -6.17
C LEU A 195 10.23 24.26 -4.66
N PRO A 196 11.24 24.52 -3.81
CA PRO A 196 11.20 24.21 -2.38
C PRO A 196 10.24 25.11 -1.58
N ARG A 197 9.82 26.24 -2.15
CA ARG A 197 8.87 27.16 -1.49
C ARG A 197 7.43 26.77 -1.82
N CYS A 198 6.63 26.63 -0.76
CA CYS A 198 5.21 26.38 -0.74
C CYS A 198 4.45 27.57 -0.11
N ASN A 199 3.14 27.67 -0.33
CA ASN A 199 2.28 28.64 0.35
C ASN A 199 1.09 27.91 0.99
N PRO A 200 1.06 27.69 2.31
CA PRO A 200 0.01 26.89 2.97
C PRO A 200 -1.39 27.53 2.86
N ARG A 201 -1.49 28.86 2.73
CA ARG A 201 -2.78 29.56 2.63
C ARG A 201 -3.54 29.19 1.34
N GLY A 202 -2.81 28.92 0.25
CA GLY A 202 -3.40 28.55 -1.03
C GLY A 202 -3.76 27.06 -1.17
N MET A 203 -3.38 26.22 -0.20
CA MET A 203 -3.56 24.78 -0.28
C MET A 203 -5.00 24.36 0.05
N LEU A 204 -5.56 23.52 -0.80
CA LEU A 204 -6.78 22.75 -0.54
C LEU A 204 -6.47 21.43 0.13
N TYR A 205 -5.54 20.69 -0.46
CA TYR A 205 -5.18 19.35 -0.04
C TYR A 205 -3.68 19.26 0.17
N ALA A 206 -3.31 18.55 1.23
CA ALA A 206 -1.95 18.08 1.47
C ALA A 206 -2.04 16.59 1.83
N VAL A 207 -1.40 15.77 1.01
CA VAL A 207 -1.45 14.30 1.14
C VAL A 207 -0.02 13.78 1.19
N ALA A 208 0.27 12.95 2.19
CA ALA A 208 1.52 12.26 2.37
C ALA A 208 1.40 10.80 1.92
N ALA A 209 2.46 10.28 1.32
CA ALA A 209 2.66 8.86 1.16
C ALA A 209 3.59 8.36 2.26
N ARG A 210 3.19 7.34 3.00
CA ARG A 210 3.94 6.76 4.11
C ARG A 210 4.30 5.31 3.86
N ILE A 211 5.44 4.88 4.38
CA ILE A 211 5.84 3.46 4.45
C ILE A 211 6.26 3.22 5.89
N ARG A 212 5.62 2.25 6.57
CA ARG A 212 5.91 1.93 7.98
C ARG A 212 5.83 3.16 8.89
N GLY A 213 4.82 4.00 8.67
CA GLY A 213 4.64 5.27 9.41
C GLY A 213 5.51 6.42 8.91
N GLU A 214 6.61 6.19 8.19
CA GLU A 214 7.53 7.22 7.73
C GLU A 214 7.06 7.92 6.45
N VAL A 215 7.14 9.25 6.40
CA VAL A 215 6.76 10.02 5.19
C VAL A 215 7.83 9.88 4.12
N VAL A 216 7.45 9.31 2.97
CA VAL A 216 8.34 9.08 1.84
C VAL A 216 8.06 10.00 0.64
N ALA A 217 6.87 10.58 0.57
CA ALA A 217 6.51 11.59 -0.41
C ALA A 217 5.36 12.48 0.06
N VAL A 218 5.24 13.69 -0.49
CA VAL A 218 4.15 14.64 -0.21
C VAL A 218 3.69 15.29 -1.49
N ALA A 219 2.38 15.46 -1.63
CA ALA A 219 1.74 16.23 -2.70
C ALA A 219 0.81 17.28 -2.12
N THR A 220 0.82 18.48 -2.71
CA THR A 220 -0.07 19.57 -2.33
C THR A 220 -0.83 20.08 -3.54
N ALA A 221 -2.14 20.27 -3.37
CA ALA A 221 -3.02 20.76 -4.41
C ALA A 221 -3.84 21.96 -3.92
N GLY A 222 -4.23 22.83 -4.85
CA GLY A 222 -4.96 24.05 -4.57
C GLY A 222 -5.77 24.52 -5.78
N THR A 223 -6.41 25.67 -5.64
CA THR A 223 -7.02 26.36 -6.78
C THR A 223 -5.93 27.12 -7.52
N PRO A 224 -5.91 27.09 -8.87
CA PRO A 224 -4.88 27.76 -9.61
C PRO A 224 -4.90 29.28 -9.40
N THR A 225 -3.73 29.88 -9.28
CA THR A 225 -3.54 31.33 -9.06
C THR A 225 -3.37 32.13 -10.35
N GLY A 226 -3.30 31.46 -11.50
CA GLY A 226 -3.20 32.09 -12.82
C GLY A 226 -4.56 32.48 -13.43
N ARG A 227 -4.53 33.15 -14.60
CA ARG A 227 -5.73 33.38 -15.43
C ARG A 227 -6.21 32.08 -16.06
N TRP A 228 -6.81 31.22 -15.26
CA TRP A 228 -7.61 30.09 -15.70
C TRP A 228 -9.07 30.58 -15.78
N GLY A 229 -9.87 30.12 -16.74
CA GLY A 229 -11.30 30.48 -16.82
C GLY A 229 -11.71 31.55 -17.85
N ALA A 230 -10.78 32.21 -18.53
CA ALA A 230 -11.13 33.02 -19.72
C ALA A 230 -11.38 32.09 -20.92
N GLY A 231 -12.61 31.56 -21.03
CA GLY A 231 -13.07 30.81 -22.21
C GLY A 231 -13.04 29.28 -22.14
N GLY A 232 -12.98 28.67 -20.95
CA GLY A 232 -12.94 27.22 -20.79
C GLY A 232 -14.23 26.63 -20.19
N ALA A 233 -14.55 25.38 -20.54
CA ALA A 233 -15.70 24.62 -20.01
C ALA A 233 -15.66 24.30 -18.50
N CYS A 234 -14.68 24.82 -17.76
CA CYS A 234 -14.50 24.59 -16.32
C CYS A 234 -14.13 25.92 -15.65
N PRO A 235 -14.97 26.45 -14.74
CA PRO A 235 -14.66 27.65 -13.98
C PRO A 235 -13.49 27.38 -13.01
N VAL A 236 -12.79 28.44 -12.58
CA VAL A 236 -11.59 28.34 -11.71
C VAL A 236 -11.85 27.55 -10.44
N ASP A 237 -13.01 27.74 -9.83
CA ASP A 237 -13.41 27.06 -8.59
C ASP A 237 -13.64 25.54 -8.78
N GLY A 238 -13.74 25.08 -10.04
CA GLY A 238 -13.80 23.66 -10.40
C GLY A 238 -12.44 23.08 -10.84
N ILE A 239 -11.37 23.86 -10.76
CA ILE A 239 -10.02 23.40 -11.14
C ILE A 239 -9.20 23.02 -9.90
N LEU A 240 -8.68 21.80 -9.90
CA LEU A 240 -7.73 21.30 -8.92
C LEU A 240 -6.32 21.28 -9.52
N GLU A 241 -5.44 22.16 -9.07
CA GLU A 241 -4.05 22.21 -9.50
C GLU A 241 -3.15 21.46 -8.51
N LEU A 242 -2.44 20.42 -8.96
CA LEU A 242 -1.33 19.84 -8.22
C LEU A 242 -0.16 20.83 -8.27
N THR A 243 0.05 21.53 -7.16
CA THR A 243 1.03 22.61 -7.08
C THR A 243 2.44 22.09 -6.86
N ARG A 244 2.61 21.06 -6.02
CA ARG A 244 3.90 20.44 -5.70
C ARG A 244 3.74 18.96 -5.47
N ILE A 245 4.77 18.23 -5.87
CA ILE A 245 4.97 16.84 -5.48
C ILE A 245 6.46 16.63 -5.21
N ALA A 246 6.78 16.09 -4.04
CA ALA A 246 8.14 15.81 -3.61
C ALA A 246 8.21 14.38 -3.09
N SER A 247 9.29 13.67 -3.40
CA SER A 247 9.48 12.29 -2.96
C SER A 247 10.95 12.02 -2.70
N ILE A 248 11.23 11.17 -1.72
CA ILE A 248 12.57 10.63 -1.50
C ILE A 248 12.96 9.79 -2.73
N GLY A 249 14.11 10.10 -3.32
CA GLY A 249 14.64 9.38 -4.47
C GLY A 249 15.20 8.01 -4.08
N GLY A 250 15.25 7.09 -5.04
CA GLY A 250 15.94 5.79 -4.87
C GLY A 250 15.18 4.73 -4.07
N LEU A 251 13.98 5.02 -3.57
CA LEU A 251 13.17 4.03 -2.86
C LEU A 251 12.72 2.90 -3.80
N THR A 252 12.99 1.67 -3.41
CA THR A 252 12.57 0.45 -4.12
C THR A 252 11.79 -0.47 -3.19
N ARG A 253 10.96 -1.34 -3.79
CA ARG A 253 10.24 -2.43 -3.11
C ARG A 253 10.39 -3.69 -3.93
N THR A 254 10.19 -4.84 -3.30
CA THR A 254 10.17 -6.12 -3.99
C THR A 254 8.78 -6.38 -4.57
N ASP A 255 8.70 -6.70 -5.87
CA ASP A 255 7.45 -7.13 -6.49
C ASP A 255 7.14 -8.61 -6.19
N ARG A 256 5.96 -9.10 -6.60
CA ARG A 256 5.56 -10.50 -6.39
C ARG A 256 6.49 -11.55 -7.04
N ARG A 257 7.40 -11.12 -7.91
CA ARG A 257 8.37 -11.98 -8.59
C ARG A 257 9.78 -11.83 -8.00
N GLY A 258 9.90 -11.20 -6.83
CA GLY A 258 11.19 -11.00 -6.17
C GLY A 258 12.03 -9.87 -6.77
N ARG A 259 11.49 -9.05 -7.68
CA ARG A 259 12.28 -8.01 -8.37
C ARG A 259 12.20 -6.68 -7.63
N ALA A 260 13.34 -6.00 -7.50
CA ALA A 260 13.38 -4.63 -7.02
C ALA A 260 12.72 -3.69 -8.05
N VAL A 261 11.64 -3.02 -7.65
CA VAL A 261 10.91 -2.04 -8.45
C VAL A 261 10.79 -0.71 -7.71
N PRO A 262 10.84 0.45 -8.39
CA PRO A 262 10.70 1.74 -7.71
C PRO A 262 9.38 1.87 -6.94
N VAL A 263 9.45 2.46 -5.74
CA VAL A 263 8.27 2.89 -5.00
C VAL A 263 7.65 4.05 -5.77
N SER A 264 6.52 3.81 -6.43
CA SER A 264 5.84 4.79 -7.29
C SER A 264 5.02 5.81 -6.48
N ALA A 265 5.61 6.36 -5.41
CA ALA A 265 4.92 7.22 -4.43
C ALA A 265 4.37 8.49 -5.07
N SER A 266 5.16 9.15 -5.93
CA SER A 266 4.72 10.35 -6.65
C SER A 266 3.55 10.07 -7.59
N SER A 267 3.58 8.95 -8.31
CA SER A 267 2.46 8.53 -9.16
C SER A 267 1.21 8.23 -8.33
N ALA A 268 1.37 7.55 -7.19
CA ALA A 268 0.26 7.23 -6.29
C ALA A 268 -0.40 8.49 -5.72
N LEU A 269 0.40 9.48 -5.33
CA LEU A 269 -0.11 10.77 -4.83
C LEU A 269 -0.81 11.57 -5.94
N ALA A 270 -0.20 11.72 -7.12
CA ALA A 270 -0.84 12.41 -8.23
C ALA A 270 -2.12 11.70 -8.71
N SER A 271 -2.12 10.37 -8.72
CA SER A 271 -3.30 9.52 -8.93
C SER A 271 -4.41 9.83 -7.93
N ARG A 272 -4.07 9.94 -6.64
CA ARG A 272 -5.04 10.28 -5.59
C ARG A 272 -5.61 11.69 -5.79
N MET A 273 -4.80 12.66 -6.23
CA MET A 273 -5.31 14.00 -6.52
C MET A 273 -6.32 14.01 -7.69
N ILE A 274 -6.14 13.16 -8.70
CA ILE A 274 -7.15 12.97 -9.76
C ILE A 274 -8.43 12.41 -9.18
N ASP A 275 -8.34 11.42 -8.28
CA ASP A 275 -9.52 10.82 -7.62
C ASP A 275 -10.27 11.81 -6.71
N LEU A 276 -9.58 12.83 -6.19
CA LEU A 276 -10.20 13.89 -5.38
C LEU A 276 -10.94 14.92 -6.25
N LEU A 277 -10.75 14.94 -7.57
CA LEU A 277 -11.32 15.95 -8.45
C LEU A 277 -12.86 16.10 -8.31
N PRO A 278 -13.68 15.03 -8.28
CA PRO A 278 -15.14 15.19 -8.17
C PRO A 278 -15.58 15.92 -6.90
N VAL A 279 -14.80 15.83 -5.82
CA VAL A 279 -15.09 16.45 -4.52
C VAL A 279 -14.25 17.71 -4.24
N SER A 280 -13.38 18.10 -5.16
CA SER A 280 -12.48 19.27 -4.99
C SER A 280 -13.13 20.61 -5.30
N GLY A 281 -14.41 20.57 -5.64
CA GLY A 281 -15.21 21.72 -5.98
C GLY A 281 -15.26 22.80 -4.91
N ARG A 282 -15.38 24.07 -5.32
CA ARG A 282 -15.53 25.22 -4.42
C ARG A 282 -16.74 26.05 -4.79
N ARG A 283 -17.33 26.71 -3.78
CA ARG A 283 -18.43 27.68 -3.98
C ARG A 283 -19.58 27.13 -4.83
N GLY A 284 -19.95 25.86 -4.59
CA GLY A 284 -21.04 25.19 -5.31
C GLY A 284 -20.69 24.64 -6.69
N VAL A 285 -19.43 24.77 -7.14
CA VAL A 285 -18.95 24.20 -8.40
C VAL A 285 -18.37 22.81 -8.13
N VAL A 286 -18.75 21.80 -8.91
CA VAL A 286 -18.10 20.46 -8.88
C VAL A 286 -16.75 20.51 -9.58
N GLY A 287 -15.74 19.80 -9.05
CA GLY A 287 -14.44 19.76 -9.70
C GLY A 287 -14.49 19.09 -11.08
N CYS A 288 -14.05 19.80 -12.10
CA CYS A 288 -14.19 19.42 -13.51
C CYS A 288 -12.86 19.29 -14.25
N ARG A 289 -11.77 19.83 -13.70
CA ARG A 289 -10.44 19.73 -14.31
C ARG A 289 -9.34 19.62 -13.26
N PHE A 290 -8.55 18.56 -13.35
CA PHE A 290 -7.27 18.45 -12.67
C PHE A 290 -6.17 18.99 -13.59
N VAL A 291 -5.19 19.72 -13.03
CA VAL A 291 -4.05 20.28 -13.76
C VAL A 291 -2.75 20.01 -13.01
N THR A 292 -1.71 19.63 -13.73
CA THR A 292 -0.34 19.56 -13.21
C THR A 292 0.68 19.88 -14.30
N TYR A 293 1.95 20.01 -13.92
CA TYR A 293 3.05 20.29 -14.83
C TYR A 293 4.21 19.32 -14.60
N SER A 294 4.92 19.02 -15.69
CA SER A 294 6.26 18.43 -15.66
C SER A 294 7.22 19.34 -16.41
N LEU A 295 8.49 19.35 -16.00
CA LEU A 295 9.51 19.94 -16.85
C LEU A 295 9.67 19.10 -18.13
N THR A 296 9.99 19.74 -19.25
CA THR A 296 10.30 19.00 -20.50
C THR A 296 11.59 18.19 -20.40
N THR A 297 12.48 18.57 -19.49
CA THR A 297 13.76 17.91 -19.21
C THR A 297 13.62 16.71 -18.27
N GLU A 298 12.50 16.58 -17.55
CA GLU A 298 12.24 15.45 -16.67
C GLU A 298 11.76 14.25 -17.47
N ARG A 299 12.24 13.06 -17.09
CA ARG A 299 11.61 11.81 -17.50
C ARG A 299 10.23 11.79 -16.85
N ALA A 300 9.19 12.20 -17.56
CA ALA A 300 7.81 12.34 -17.05
C ALA A 300 7.12 11.01 -16.68
N THR A 301 7.88 10.04 -16.14
CA THR A 301 7.45 8.69 -15.78
C THR A 301 6.28 8.71 -14.79
N THR A 302 6.28 9.67 -13.85
CA THR A 302 5.17 9.90 -12.91
C THR A 302 3.84 10.06 -13.67
N TYR A 303 3.79 10.98 -14.64
CA TYR A 303 2.56 11.33 -15.33
C TYR A 303 2.19 10.35 -16.44
N LEU A 304 3.18 9.76 -17.12
CA LEU A 304 2.94 8.70 -18.11
C LEU A 304 2.20 7.51 -17.49
N SER A 305 2.50 7.15 -16.25
CA SER A 305 1.81 6.07 -15.53
C SER A 305 0.32 6.36 -15.25
N LEU A 306 -0.09 7.62 -15.34
CA LEU A 306 -1.45 8.09 -15.03
C LEU A 306 -2.32 8.33 -16.26
N ILE A 307 -1.80 8.07 -17.46
CA ILE A 307 -2.59 8.16 -18.70
C ILE A 307 -3.78 7.18 -18.67
N GLY A 308 -3.60 6.01 -18.06
CA GLY A 308 -4.69 5.04 -17.82
C GLY A 308 -5.78 5.54 -16.85
N LYS A 309 -5.56 6.66 -16.16
CA LYS A 309 -6.56 7.39 -15.35
C LYS A 309 -7.11 8.64 -16.06
N GLY A 310 -6.83 8.79 -17.36
CA GLY A 310 -7.32 9.90 -18.15
C GLY A 310 -6.45 11.15 -18.11
N LEU A 311 -5.27 11.10 -17.46
CA LEU A 311 -4.30 12.19 -17.53
C LEU A 311 -3.74 12.30 -18.95
N ARG A 312 -3.74 13.52 -19.49
CA ARG A 312 -3.33 13.79 -20.87
C ARG A 312 -2.44 15.03 -20.97
N PRO A 313 -1.39 14.99 -21.80
CA PRO A 313 -0.62 16.18 -22.12
C PRO A 313 -1.45 17.07 -23.04
N VAL A 314 -1.52 18.39 -22.81
CA VAL A 314 -2.44 19.26 -23.56
C VAL A 314 -1.81 20.53 -24.12
N ALA A 315 -0.67 20.95 -23.57
CA ALA A 315 0.02 22.14 -24.05
C ALA A 315 1.48 22.15 -23.56
N ARG A 316 2.35 22.83 -24.32
CA ARG A 316 3.65 23.28 -23.82
C ARG A 316 3.53 24.71 -23.32
N ARG A 317 3.91 24.95 -22.08
CA ARG A 317 4.06 26.30 -21.53
C ARG A 317 5.53 26.68 -21.58
N ARG A 318 5.86 27.63 -22.45
CA ARG A 318 7.23 28.14 -22.54
C ARG A 318 7.62 28.83 -21.24
N GLY A 319 8.85 28.58 -20.80
CA GLY A 319 9.42 29.32 -19.70
C GLY A 319 9.47 30.82 -20.03
N LYS A 320 9.21 31.66 -19.05
CA LYS A 320 9.32 33.12 -19.17
C LYS A 320 10.04 33.66 -17.96
N ARG A 321 11.01 34.56 -18.18
CA ARG A 321 11.60 35.34 -17.08
C ARG A 321 10.49 36.04 -16.31
N PRO A 322 10.45 35.93 -14.98
CA PRO A 322 9.49 36.69 -14.19
C PRO A 322 9.77 38.18 -14.38
N SER A 323 8.77 38.95 -14.80
CA SER A 323 8.87 40.41 -14.83
C SER A 323 8.97 40.92 -13.38
N GLY A 324 10.16 41.37 -12.96
CA GLY A 324 10.38 42.04 -11.67
C GLY A 324 10.97 41.19 -10.54
N ALA A 325 11.31 39.91 -10.74
CA ALA A 325 11.96 39.12 -9.69
C ALA A 325 13.48 39.40 -9.64
N ARG A 326 13.93 40.16 -8.63
CA ARG A 326 15.35 40.21 -8.26
C ARG A 326 15.73 38.89 -7.56
N GLY A 327 16.67 38.16 -8.15
CA GLY A 327 17.55 37.22 -7.44
C GLY A 327 16.90 36.14 -6.59
N SER A 328 16.26 35.16 -7.22
CA SER A 328 16.04 33.85 -6.59
C SER A 328 16.31 32.77 -7.63
N ALA A 329 17.55 32.28 -7.64
CA ALA A 329 18.09 31.25 -8.54
C ALA A 329 17.42 29.86 -8.41
N VAL A 330 16.44 29.74 -7.49
CA VAL A 330 15.87 28.46 -7.04
C VAL A 330 14.52 28.15 -7.67
N SER A 331 13.92 29.10 -8.40
CA SER A 331 12.78 28.80 -9.26
C SER A 331 13.28 28.55 -10.68
N LEU A 332 12.69 27.58 -11.40
CA LEU A 332 12.90 27.37 -12.84
C LEU A 332 11.78 28.03 -13.67
N PRO A 333 11.63 29.37 -13.67
CA PRO A 333 10.60 30.05 -14.46
C PRO A 333 10.95 30.02 -15.95
N GLU A 334 12.22 29.85 -16.30
CA GLU A 334 12.74 29.79 -17.68
C GLU A 334 12.64 28.39 -18.31
N ALA A 335 12.39 27.34 -17.53
CA ALA A 335 12.24 26.00 -18.06
C ALA A 335 10.85 25.80 -18.71
N ASP A 336 10.85 25.21 -19.91
CA ASP A 336 9.65 24.77 -20.59
C ASP A 336 8.94 23.65 -19.82
N LYS A 337 7.61 23.71 -19.81
CA LYS A 337 6.76 22.78 -19.06
C LYS A 337 5.72 22.15 -19.96
N ILE A 338 5.45 20.87 -19.73
CA ILE A 338 4.27 20.20 -20.29
C ILE A 338 3.14 20.39 -19.29
N VAL A 339 1.99 20.87 -19.78
CA VAL A 339 0.75 20.94 -19.03
C VAL A 339 0.03 19.60 -19.19
N TRP A 340 -0.31 18.99 -18.06
CA TRP A 340 -1.08 17.74 -17.99
C TRP A 340 -2.43 18.03 -17.38
N GLU A 341 -3.50 17.47 -17.97
CA GLU A 341 -4.86 17.65 -17.49
C GLU A 341 -5.61 16.32 -17.36
N ALA A 342 -6.52 16.22 -16.40
CA ALA A 342 -7.48 15.11 -16.28
C ALA A 342 -8.87 15.65 -15.91
N GLY A 343 -9.90 14.81 -16.03
CA GLY A 343 -11.29 15.18 -15.73
C GLY A 343 -12.16 15.49 -16.95
N PRO A 344 -13.47 15.68 -16.74
CA PRO A 344 -14.44 15.86 -17.82
C PRO A 344 -14.16 17.07 -18.69
N ALA A 345 -13.66 18.15 -18.11
CA ALA A 345 -13.34 19.37 -18.83
C ALA A 345 -11.88 19.46 -19.31
N ALA A 346 -11.05 18.42 -19.16
CA ALA A 346 -9.67 18.47 -19.66
C ALA A 346 -9.63 18.60 -21.20
N ARG A 347 -8.64 19.31 -21.74
CA ARG A 347 -8.49 19.51 -23.20
C ARG A 347 -8.09 18.22 -23.92
N PRO A 348 -8.29 18.10 -25.25
CA PRO A 348 -7.82 16.95 -26.02
C PRO A 348 -6.31 16.71 -25.86
N PRO A 349 -5.86 15.44 -25.88
CA PRO A 349 -4.45 15.12 -25.73
C PRO A 349 -3.62 15.58 -26.95
N ASP A 350 -2.49 16.24 -26.70
CA ASP A 350 -1.43 16.49 -27.68
C ASP A 350 -0.25 15.56 -27.40
N TRP A 351 -0.23 14.42 -28.09
CA TRP A 351 0.81 13.39 -27.94
C TRP A 351 2.18 13.82 -28.47
N THR A 352 2.28 14.90 -29.25
CA THR A 352 3.58 15.40 -29.74
C THR A 352 4.45 15.90 -28.58
N LEU A 353 3.82 16.26 -27.45
CA LEU A 353 4.44 16.71 -26.23
C LEU A 353 5.16 15.58 -25.45
N VAL A 354 4.85 14.32 -25.77
CA VAL A 354 5.50 13.14 -25.17
C VAL A 354 6.65 12.71 -26.07
N ALA A 355 7.74 12.22 -25.46
CA ALA A 355 8.88 11.64 -26.16
C ALA A 355 8.43 10.55 -27.15
N GLU A 356 9.01 10.55 -28.34
CA GLU A 356 8.53 9.80 -29.50
C GLU A 356 8.39 8.31 -29.20
N GLU A 357 9.38 7.71 -28.54
CA GLU A 357 9.43 6.31 -28.15
C GLU A 357 8.35 5.90 -27.12
N ARG A 358 7.66 6.87 -26.50
CA ARG A 358 6.59 6.63 -25.52
C ARG A 358 5.18 6.91 -26.08
N ARG A 359 5.06 7.52 -27.27
CA ARG A 359 3.78 8.00 -27.81
C ARG A 359 2.78 6.88 -28.05
N ASP A 360 3.21 5.76 -28.63
CA ASP A 360 2.32 4.65 -28.94
C ASP A 360 1.77 3.97 -27.69
N GLY A 361 2.63 3.76 -26.68
CA GLY A 361 2.22 3.24 -25.39
C GLY A 361 1.21 4.18 -24.69
N ALA A 362 1.48 5.49 -24.73
CA ALA A 362 0.58 6.52 -24.20
C ALA A 362 -0.80 6.50 -24.91
N ARG A 363 -0.83 6.47 -26.24
CA ARG A 363 -2.07 6.40 -27.03
C ARG A 363 -2.89 5.16 -26.69
N LYS A 364 -2.26 3.98 -26.62
CA LYS A 364 -2.92 2.71 -26.25
C LYS A 364 -3.50 2.77 -24.83
N ALA A 365 -2.73 3.28 -23.86
CA ALA A 365 -3.19 3.42 -22.48
C ALA A 365 -4.41 4.36 -22.38
N PHE A 366 -4.40 5.47 -23.12
CA PHE A 366 -5.52 6.42 -23.13
C PHE A 366 -6.76 5.87 -23.83
N ALA A 367 -6.59 5.19 -24.97
CA ALA A 367 -7.69 4.52 -25.68
C ALA A 367 -8.38 3.49 -24.77
N HIS A 368 -7.61 2.73 -23.99
CA HIS A 368 -8.14 1.79 -23.03
C HIS A 368 -8.88 2.47 -21.86
N PHE A 369 -8.42 3.64 -21.40
CA PHE A 369 -9.18 4.45 -20.44
C PHE A 369 -10.54 4.88 -21.00
N LEU A 370 -10.59 5.36 -22.26
CA LEU A 370 -11.85 5.72 -22.92
C LEU A 370 -12.80 4.52 -23.06
N GLY A 371 -12.26 3.35 -23.43
CA GLY A 371 -13.03 2.12 -23.60
C GLY A 371 -13.69 1.58 -22.31
N ARG A 372 -13.19 1.97 -21.13
CA ARG A 372 -13.77 1.60 -19.82
C ARG A 372 -14.90 2.53 -19.35
N GLY A 373 -15.41 3.40 -20.24
CA GLY A 373 -16.40 4.40 -19.88
C GLY A 373 -15.81 5.56 -19.07
N GLY A 374 -14.54 5.89 -19.34
CA GLY A 374 -13.75 6.86 -18.58
C GLY A 374 -14.53 8.11 -18.19
N LEU A 375 -14.37 8.56 -16.93
CA LEU A 375 -15.03 9.69 -16.26
C LEU A 375 -16.20 10.28 -17.06
N ARG A 376 -17.27 9.48 -17.23
CA ARG A 376 -18.54 10.01 -17.72
C ARG A 376 -19.01 11.05 -16.70
N PRO A 377 -19.52 12.20 -17.19
CA PRO A 377 -19.89 13.34 -16.36
C PRO A 377 -20.88 12.98 -15.25
#